data_AF-K9PKW0-F1
#
_entry.id   AF-K9PKW0-F1
#
_cell.length_a   1.000
_cell.length_b   1.000
_cell.length_c   1.000
_cell.angle_alpha   90.00
_cell.angle_beta   90.00
_cell.angle_gamma   90.00
#
_symmetry.space_group_name_H-M   'P 1'
#
loop_
_entity.id
_entity.type
_entity.pdbx_description
1 polymer ?
#
loop_
_entity_poly.entity_id
_entity_poly.type
_entity_poly.pdbx_seq_one_letter_code
_entity_poly.pdbx_strand_id
1 'polypeptide(L)'
;MNTTLLGTILIVEDSPSELELMSHYLQESGYHVIQATGAKEALEKALLEQPDAIVTDVVMPGVSGFELCRYLKRNPVTEKVPIVICSSKNLEIDRLWGMRQGADAYLTKPYTREQLLRAIKSVVI
;
A
#
# COMPACT_ATOMS: atom_id res chain seq x y z
N MET A 1 23.63 2.56 16.79
CA MET A 1 22.34 3.15 17.19
C MET A 1 21.29 2.09 16.93
N ASN A 2 20.59 1.61 17.95
CA ASN A 2 19.47 0.67 17.77
C ASN A 2 18.27 1.49 17.30
N THR A 3 18.07 1.57 15.99
CA THR A 3 16.88 2.22 15.43
C THR A 3 15.74 1.22 15.52
N THR A 4 14.85 1.40 16.49
CA THR A 4 13.61 0.61 16.56
C THR A 4 12.79 0.91 15.31
N LEU A 5 12.43 -0.12 14.55
CA LEU A 5 11.59 0.03 13.36
C LEU A 5 10.19 0.51 13.76
N LEU A 6 9.61 1.40 12.97
CA LEU A 6 8.25 1.92 13.18
C LEU A 6 7.15 0.91 12.83
N GLY A 7 7.46 -0.07 11.99
CA GLY A 7 6.54 -1.07 11.48
C GLY A 7 6.98 -1.59 10.10
N THR A 8 6.25 -2.55 9.58
CA THR A 8 6.47 -3.18 8.28
C THR A 8 5.37 -2.78 7.29
N ILE A 9 5.78 -2.24 6.14
CA ILE A 9 4.87 -1.81 5.08
C ILE A 9 5.08 -2.69 3.85
N LEU A 10 4.00 -3.26 3.31
CA LEU A 10 4.01 -3.93 2.00
C LEU A 10 3.63 -2.94 0.91
N ILE A 11 4.52 -2.72 -0.06
CA ILE A 11 4.26 -1.91 -1.26
C ILE A 11 3.93 -2.83 -2.43
N VAL A 12 2.88 -2.50 -3.18
CA VAL A 12 2.45 -3.21 -4.38
C VAL A 12 2.41 -2.24 -5.55
N GLU A 13 3.39 -2.38 -6.45
CA GLU A 13 3.63 -1.44 -7.54
C GLU A 13 4.38 -2.17 -8.67
N ASP A 14 3.87 -2.11 -9.90
CA ASP A 14 4.48 -2.79 -11.05
C ASP A 14 5.58 -1.96 -11.72
N SER A 15 5.62 -0.64 -11.49
CA SER A 15 6.71 0.23 -11.94
C SER A 15 7.93 0.11 -11.03
N PRO A 16 9.09 -0.40 -11.51
CA PRO A 16 10.28 -0.55 -10.67
C PRO A 16 10.77 0.77 -10.08
N SER A 17 10.71 1.86 -10.86
CA SER A 17 11.19 3.16 -10.39
C SER A 17 10.30 3.76 -9.30
N GLU A 18 8.97 3.55 -9.40
CA GLU A 18 8.03 4.02 -8.38
C GLU A 18 8.13 3.18 -7.10
N LEU A 19 8.30 1.86 -7.26
CA LEU A 19 8.50 0.92 -6.17
C LEU A 19 9.80 1.23 -5.39
N GLU A 20 10.89 1.54 -6.10
CA GLU A 20 12.16 1.97 -5.47
C GLU A 20 12.03 3.32 -4.76
N LEU A 21 11.38 4.31 -5.40
CA LEU A 21 11.17 5.63 -4.81
C LEU A 21 10.37 5.56 -3.50
N MET A 22 9.25 4.82 -3.53
CA MET A 22 8.38 4.66 -2.36
C MET A 22 9.10 3.89 -1.24
N SER A 23 9.82 2.82 -1.58
CA SER A 23 10.67 2.09 -0.63
C SER A 23 11.68 2.99 0.04
N HIS A 24 12.41 3.80 -0.73
CA HIS A 24 13.42 4.72 -0.21
C HIS A 24 12.80 5.70 0.80
N TYR A 25 11.67 6.31 0.45
CA TYR A 25 10.95 7.24 1.34
C TYR A 25 10.52 6.61 2.68
N LEU A 26 10.00 5.38 2.64
CA LEU A 26 9.55 4.68 3.84
C LEU A 26 10.72 4.16 4.70
N GLN A 27 11.77 3.64 4.06
CA GLN A 27 12.97 3.15 4.74
C GLN A 27 13.73 4.27 5.45
N GLU A 28 13.94 5.42 4.79
CA GLU A 28 14.52 6.62 5.44
C GLU A 28 13.72 7.10 6.64
N SER A 29 12.43 6.80 6.65
CA SER A 29 11.51 7.19 7.72
C SER A 29 11.43 6.16 8.85
N GLY A 30 12.18 5.05 8.77
CA GLY A 30 12.28 4.04 9.82
C GLY A 30 11.32 2.85 9.68
N TYR A 31 10.67 2.67 8.52
CA TYR A 31 9.86 1.48 8.25
C TYR A 31 10.69 0.35 7.64
N HIS A 32 10.35 -0.89 7.97
CA HIS A 32 10.72 -2.03 7.14
C HIS A 32 9.79 -2.07 5.92
N VAL A 33 10.33 -2.42 4.75
CA VAL A 33 9.56 -2.43 3.50
C VAL A 33 9.65 -3.79 2.85
N ILE A 34 8.49 -4.37 2.59
CA ILE A 34 8.31 -5.53 1.74
C ILE A 34 7.81 -5.01 0.39
N GLN A 35 8.39 -5.50 -0.69
CA GLN A 35 7.99 -5.11 -2.05
C GLN A 35 7.22 -6.25 -2.73
N ALA A 36 6.23 -5.91 -3.54
CA ALA A 36 5.58 -6.80 -4.47
C ALA A 36 5.32 -6.05 -5.79
N THR A 37 5.44 -6.76 -6.90
CA THR A 37 5.29 -6.19 -8.26
C THR A 37 3.91 -6.44 -8.87
N GLY A 38 3.01 -7.06 -8.10
CA GLY A 38 1.64 -7.30 -8.52
C GLY A 38 0.83 -8.07 -7.48
N ALA A 39 -0.47 -8.23 -7.76
CA ALA A 39 -1.43 -8.71 -6.78
C ALA A 39 -1.17 -10.13 -6.26
N LYS A 40 -0.68 -11.05 -7.11
CA LYS A 40 -0.42 -12.44 -6.70
C LYS A 40 0.67 -12.49 -5.61
N GLU A 41 1.82 -11.86 -5.90
CA GLU A 41 2.93 -11.77 -4.97
C GLU A 41 2.52 -11.02 -3.69
N ALA A 42 1.73 -9.96 -3.83
CA ALA A 42 1.22 -9.21 -2.69
C ALA A 42 0.32 -10.05 -1.76
N LEU A 43 -0.58 -10.87 -2.32
CA LEU A 43 -1.43 -11.76 -1.52
C LEU A 43 -0.61 -12.81 -0.77
N GLU A 44 0.37 -13.43 -1.44
CA GLU A 44 1.26 -14.41 -0.82
C GLU A 44 2.07 -13.79 0.33
N LYS A 45 2.68 -12.62 0.10
CA LYS A 45 3.47 -11.89 1.09
C LYS A 45 2.63 -11.35 2.24
N ALA A 46 1.43 -10.82 1.96
CA ALA A 46 0.54 -10.32 3.01
C ALA A 46 0.09 -11.43 3.98
N LEU A 47 -0.12 -12.64 3.48
CA LEU A 47 -0.49 -13.80 4.31
C LEU A 47 0.68 -14.33 5.14
N LEU A 48 1.88 -14.34 4.56
CA LEU A 48 3.07 -14.87 5.22
C LEU A 48 3.64 -13.89 6.26
N GLU A 49 3.79 -12.63 5.86
CA GLU A 49 4.55 -11.62 6.60
C GLU A 49 3.66 -10.74 7.49
N GLN A 50 2.34 -10.71 7.24
CA GLN A 50 1.35 -9.95 8.01
C GLN A 50 1.80 -8.49 8.29
N PRO A 51 1.98 -7.68 7.23
CA PRO A 51 2.48 -6.32 7.36
C PRO A 51 1.51 -5.44 8.18
N ASP A 52 2.05 -4.40 8.80
CA ASP A 52 1.27 -3.42 9.58
C ASP A 52 0.43 -2.51 8.69
N ALA A 53 0.80 -2.32 7.43
CA ALA A 53 -0.02 -1.68 6.40
C ALA A 53 0.38 -2.11 4.98
N ILE A 54 -0.52 -1.90 4.04
CA ILE A 54 -0.30 -2.15 2.61
C ILE A 54 -0.50 -0.86 1.82
N VAL A 55 0.41 -0.55 0.91
CA VAL A 55 0.23 0.48 -0.12
C VAL A 55 0.14 -0.20 -1.47
N THR A 56 -0.89 0.09 -2.27
CA THR A 56 -1.06 -0.53 -3.60
C THR A 56 -1.40 0.51 -4.65
N ASP A 57 -0.79 0.40 -5.84
CA ASP A 57 -1.34 1.03 -7.04
C ASP A 57 -2.61 0.31 -7.48
N VAL A 58 -3.49 1.04 -8.14
CA VAL A 58 -4.64 0.52 -8.87
C VAL A 58 -4.23 0.03 -10.26
N VAL A 59 -3.38 0.79 -10.96
CA VAL A 59 -3.07 0.57 -12.37
C VAL A 59 -1.93 -0.43 -12.47
N MET A 60 -2.27 -1.72 -12.42
CA MET A 60 -1.33 -2.82 -12.56
C MET A 60 -1.80 -3.82 -13.63
N PRO A 61 -0.90 -4.54 -14.32
CA PRO A 61 -1.25 -5.64 -15.21
C PRO A 61 -2.02 -6.75 -14.49
N GLY A 62 -3.08 -7.25 -15.12
CA GLY A 62 -3.88 -8.35 -14.59
C GLY A 62 -4.88 -7.87 -13.55
N VAL A 63 -4.54 -8.01 -12.26
CA VAL A 63 -5.45 -7.70 -11.15
C VAL A 63 -5.21 -6.28 -10.68
N SER A 64 -6.25 -5.45 -10.72
CA SER A 64 -6.15 -4.06 -10.26
C SER A 64 -5.99 -3.96 -8.74
N GLY A 65 -5.44 -2.84 -8.26
CA GLY A 65 -5.35 -2.56 -6.82
C GLY A 65 -6.71 -2.51 -6.12
N PHE A 66 -7.77 -2.14 -6.83
CA PHE A 66 -9.14 -2.20 -6.31
C PHE A 66 -9.58 -3.64 -6.00
N GLU A 67 -9.28 -4.57 -6.91
CA GLU A 67 -9.57 -5.99 -6.72
C GLU A 67 -8.67 -6.61 -5.65
N LEU A 68 -7.37 -6.28 -5.64
CA LEU A 68 -6.44 -6.70 -4.60
C LEU A 68 -6.92 -6.25 -3.21
N CYS A 69 -7.29 -4.98 -3.06
CA CYS A 69 -7.84 -4.44 -1.83
C CYS A 69 -9.06 -5.26 -1.37
N ARG A 70 -9.98 -5.57 -2.30
CA ARG A 70 -11.15 -6.41 -2.02
C ARG A 70 -10.77 -7.82 -1.56
N TYR A 71 -9.77 -8.44 -2.18
CA TYR A 71 -9.33 -9.79 -1.82
C TYR A 71 -8.71 -9.82 -0.42
N LEU A 72 -7.86 -8.85 -0.10
CA LEU A 72 -7.26 -8.69 1.22
C LEU A 72 -8.34 -8.47 2.29
N LYS A 73 -9.29 -7.55 2.04
CA LYS A 73 -10.36 -7.23 2.99
C LYS A 73 -11.40 -8.34 3.17
N ARG A 74 -11.36 -9.41 2.37
CA ARG A 74 -12.21 -10.60 2.49
C ARG A 74 -11.51 -11.79 3.13
N ASN A 75 -10.20 -11.71 3.34
CA ASN A 75 -9.44 -12.79 3.93
C ASN A 75 -9.30 -12.55 5.45
N PRO A 76 -9.71 -13.51 6.31
CA PRO A 76 -9.65 -13.33 7.77
C PRO A 76 -8.26 -12.99 8.33
N VAL A 77 -7.18 -13.36 7.63
CA VAL A 77 -5.80 -13.08 8.04
C VAL A 77 -5.43 -11.61 7.77
N THR A 78 -5.92 -11.04 6.66
CA THR A 78 -5.51 -9.70 6.20
C THR A 78 -6.62 -8.66 6.29
N GLU A 79 -7.84 -9.02 6.70
CA GLU A 79 -9.01 -8.13 6.70
C GLU A 79 -8.82 -6.87 7.57
N LYS A 80 -7.99 -6.96 8.61
CA LYS A 80 -7.69 -5.86 9.52
C LYS A 80 -6.47 -5.05 9.13
N VAL A 81 -5.67 -5.51 8.16
CA VAL A 81 -4.49 -4.79 7.71
C VAL A 81 -4.98 -3.52 6.99
N PRO A 82 -4.55 -2.32 7.42
CA PRO A 82 -4.92 -1.10 6.76
C PRO A 82 -4.33 -1.02 5.35
N ILE A 83 -5.13 -0.51 4.40
CA ILE A 83 -4.74 -0.40 2.98
C ILE A 83 -4.82 1.05 2.53
N VAL A 84 -3.70 1.57 2.03
CA VAL A 84 -3.61 2.85 1.33
C VAL A 84 -3.57 2.57 -0.16
N ILE A 85 -4.54 3.08 -0.92
CA ILE A 85 -4.44 3.08 -2.37
C ILE A 85 -3.60 4.29 -2.80
N CYS A 86 -2.57 4.08 -3.63
CA CYS A 86 -1.72 5.13 -4.17
C CYS A 86 -1.71 5.07 -5.70
N SER A 87 -2.46 5.93 -6.40
CA SER A 87 -2.66 5.77 -7.85
C SER A 87 -2.69 7.06 -8.66
N SER A 88 -2.41 6.95 -9.96
CA SER A 88 -2.59 8.02 -10.95
C SER A 88 -4.07 8.33 -11.24
N LYS A 89 -4.99 7.42 -10.89
CA LYS A 89 -6.43 7.63 -10.97
C LYS A 89 -6.86 8.68 -9.94
N ASN A 90 -7.33 9.83 -10.40
CA ASN A 90 -7.51 11.03 -9.59
C ASN A 90 -8.94 11.60 -9.57
N LEU A 91 -9.90 10.92 -10.21
CA LEU A 91 -11.30 11.36 -10.16
C LEU A 91 -11.89 11.05 -8.79
N GLU A 92 -12.84 11.88 -8.35
CA GLU A 92 -13.55 11.65 -7.09
C GLU A 92 -14.22 10.27 -7.04
N ILE A 93 -14.74 9.81 -8.18
CA ILE A 93 -15.35 8.48 -8.29
C ILE A 93 -14.34 7.35 -8.06
N ASP A 94 -13.07 7.53 -8.46
CA ASP A 94 -12.02 6.53 -8.25
C ASP A 94 -11.68 6.40 -6.77
N ARG A 95 -11.62 7.54 -6.06
CA ARG A 95 -11.42 7.58 -4.61
C ARG A 95 -12.59 6.92 -3.89
N LEU A 96 -13.82 7.30 -4.21
CA LEU A 96 -15.03 6.69 -3.64
C LEU A 96 -15.08 5.18 -3.89
N TRP A 97 -14.68 4.76 -5.09
CA TRP A 97 -14.61 3.35 -5.43
C TRP A 97 -13.55 2.61 -4.59
N GLY A 98 -12.35 3.17 -4.44
CA GLY A 98 -11.31 2.61 -3.57
C GLY A 98 -11.77 2.42 -2.13
N MET A 99 -12.41 3.44 -1.54
CA MET A 99 -12.96 3.33 -0.18
C MET A 99 -14.04 2.26 -0.07
N ARG A 100 -14.91 2.12 -1.09
CA ARG A 100 -15.92 1.03 -1.14
C ARG A 100 -15.32 -0.37 -1.24
N GLN A 101 -14.10 -0.49 -1.79
CA GLN A 101 -13.36 -1.75 -1.79
C GLN A 101 -12.74 -2.10 -0.44
N GLY A 102 -12.74 -1.14 0.51
CA GLY A 102 -12.23 -1.31 1.86
C GLY A 102 -10.90 -0.60 2.11
N ALA A 103 -10.42 0.26 1.20
CA ALA A 103 -9.25 1.08 1.46
C ALA A 103 -9.51 2.04 2.63
N ASP A 104 -8.48 2.24 3.45
CA ASP A 104 -8.50 3.11 4.63
C ASP A 104 -8.04 4.54 4.28
N ALA A 105 -7.20 4.67 3.24
CA ALA A 105 -6.81 5.95 2.68
C ALA A 105 -6.57 5.87 1.17
N TYR A 106 -6.57 7.04 0.53
CA TYR A 106 -6.30 7.19 -0.89
C TYR A 106 -5.35 8.36 -1.14
N LEU A 107 -4.23 8.09 -1.80
CA LEU A 107 -3.21 9.04 -2.22
C LEU A 107 -3.15 9.07 -3.75
N THR A 108 -3.08 10.27 -4.32
CA THR A 108 -3.00 10.46 -5.77
C THR A 108 -1.57 10.74 -6.19
N LYS A 109 -1.12 10.13 -7.30
CA LYS A 109 0.15 10.44 -7.96
C LYS A 109 0.03 11.71 -8.82
N PRO A 110 1.04 12.58 -8.88
CA PRO A 110 2.29 12.54 -8.12
C PRO A 110 2.10 12.95 -6.66
N TYR A 111 2.96 12.45 -5.78
CA TYR A 111 2.95 12.76 -4.35
C TYR A 111 4.36 13.09 -3.84
N THR A 112 4.43 13.83 -2.73
CA THR A 112 5.69 14.05 -2.00
C THR A 112 5.91 12.97 -0.94
N ARG A 113 7.15 12.82 -0.47
CA ARG A 113 7.49 11.97 0.67
C ARG A 113 6.59 12.26 1.88
N GLU A 114 6.35 13.53 2.18
CA GLU A 114 5.54 13.95 3.32
C GLU A 114 4.07 13.55 3.16
N GLN A 115 3.53 13.58 1.93
CA GLN A 115 2.17 13.13 1.64
C GLN A 115 2.02 11.62 1.80
N LEU A 116 3.00 10.84 1.31
CA LEU A 116 3.05 9.39 1.50
C LEU A 116 3.10 9.04 2.99
N LEU A 117 4.02 9.65 3.73
CA LEU A 117 4.16 9.39 5.18
C LEU A 117 2.93 9.79 5.96
N ARG A 118 2.26 10.89 5.57
CA ARG A 118 0.99 11.29 6.19
C ARG A 118 -0.10 10.26 5.92
N ALA A 119 -0.19 9.72 4.71
CA ALA A 119 -1.17 8.69 4.37
C ALA A 119 -0.93 7.41 5.19
N ILE A 120 0.32 6.94 5.29
CA ILE A 120 0.68 5.78 6.12
C ILE A 120 0.35 6.03 7.59
N LYS A 121 0.79 7.16 8.15
CA LYS A 121 0.54 7.49 9.57
C LYS A 121 -0.94 7.73 9.89
N SER A 122 -1.78 7.99 8.90
CA SER A 122 -3.22 8.11 9.12
C SER A 122 -3.91 6.76 9.33
N VAL A 123 -3.25 5.66 8.98
CA VAL A 123 -3.82 4.31 9.05
C VAL A 123 -3.06 3.36 9.98
N VAL A 124 -1.77 3.64 10.24
CA VAL A 124 -0.95 2.92 11.23
C VAL A 124 -1.09 3.63 12.59
N ILE A 125 -1.52 2.91 13.63
CA ILE A 125 -1.72 3.42 15.01
C ILE A 125 -0.40 3.44 15.76
#